data_AF-A0A2S9FKR0-F1
#
_entry.id   AF-A0A2S9FKR0-F1
#
_cell.length_a   1.000
_cell.length_b   1.000
_cell.length_c   1.000
_cell.angle_alpha   90.00
_cell.angle_beta   90.00
_cell.angle_gamma   90.00
#
_symmetry.space_group_name_H-M   'P 1'
#
loop_
_entity.id
_entity.type
_entity.pdbx_description
1 polymer ?
#
loop_
_entity_poly.entity_id
_entity_poly.type
_entity_poly.pdbx_seq_one_letter_code
_entity_poly.pdbx_strand_id
1 'polypeptide(L)'
;EWGGIAERKVVRPALKGSVEELFHEVDIPEFMVSSIISRAAAEPLDAVRLGRAIGVIYLPATERQSHYYHVRPGAQFDAIIHIDRTTALEPLETTSVWVAGETPETFPTGL
;
A
#
# COMPACT_ATOMS: atom_id res chain seq x y z
N GLU A 1 -11.31 -3.69 -13.18
CA GLU A 1 -12.37 -4.27 -12.33
C GLU A 1 -11.88 -5.57 -11.70
N TRP A 2 -12.66 -6.18 -10.82
CA TRP A 2 -12.30 -7.48 -10.25
C TRP A 2 -12.17 -8.52 -11.38
N GLY A 3 -11.12 -9.36 -11.33
CA GLY A 3 -10.86 -10.37 -12.36
C GLY A 3 -10.37 -9.81 -13.70
N GLY A 4 -10.11 -8.52 -13.79
CA GLY A 4 -9.48 -7.91 -14.97
C GLY A 4 -7.98 -8.19 -15.06
N ILE A 5 -7.34 -7.69 -16.12
CA ILE A 5 -5.89 -7.76 -16.31
C ILE A 5 -5.20 -7.01 -15.17
N ALA A 6 -4.13 -7.60 -14.63
CA ALA A 6 -3.32 -6.98 -13.59
C ALA A 6 -2.57 -5.75 -14.14
N GLU A 7 -2.74 -4.62 -13.48
CA GLU A 7 -2.11 -3.35 -13.85
C GLU A 7 -1.14 -2.89 -12.74
N ARG A 8 0.04 -2.39 -13.14
CA ARG A 8 0.90 -1.63 -12.25
C ARG A 8 0.33 -0.22 -12.07
N LYS A 9 0.08 0.19 -10.83
CA LYS A 9 -0.43 1.54 -10.50
C LYS A 9 0.47 2.22 -9.46
N VAL A 10 0.69 3.51 -9.66
CA VAL A 10 1.38 4.36 -8.67
C VAL A 10 0.36 4.78 -7.62
N VAL A 11 0.65 4.48 -6.36
CA VAL A 11 -0.16 4.95 -5.22
C VAL A 11 0.07 6.45 -5.05
N ARG A 12 -1.02 7.22 -4.95
CA ARG A 12 -0.94 8.68 -4.78
C ARG A 12 -0.30 9.04 -3.43
N PRO A 13 0.28 10.25 -3.29
CA PRO A 13 0.70 10.75 -1.99
C PRO A 13 -0.42 10.62 -0.94
N ALA A 14 -0.04 10.39 0.32
CA ALA A 14 -0.98 10.30 1.41
C ALA A 14 -1.83 11.59 1.53
N LEU A 15 -3.08 11.44 1.95
CA LEU A 15 -3.95 12.59 2.22
C LEU A 15 -3.63 13.22 3.56
N LYS A 16 -3.84 14.54 3.63
CA LYS A 16 -3.67 15.30 4.85
C LYS A 16 -4.51 14.75 6.01
N GLY A 17 -3.89 14.61 7.17
CA GLY A 17 -4.49 14.06 8.38
C GLY A 17 -4.69 12.53 8.35
N SER A 18 -4.06 11.83 7.40
CA SER A 18 -4.06 10.36 7.37
C SER A 18 -2.94 9.77 8.20
N VAL A 19 -3.10 8.49 8.56
CA VAL A 19 -2.05 7.70 9.24
C VAL A 19 -0.80 7.62 8.36
N GLU A 20 -0.98 7.47 7.04
CA GLU A 20 0.13 7.38 6.10
C GLU A 20 0.91 8.71 6.01
N GLU A 21 0.24 9.87 6.00
CA GLU A 21 0.93 11.17 6.04
C GLU A 21 1.75 11.29 7.33
N LEU A 22 1.14 10.98 8.48
CA LEU A 22 1.82 11.04 9.77
C LEU A 22 3.08 10.16 9.79
N PHE A 23 3.03 8.97 9.19
CA PHE A 23 4.19 8.08 9.15
C PHE A 23 5.27 8.55 8.18
N HIS A 24 4.89 9.12 7.02
CA HIS A 24 5.85 9.74 6.09
C HIS A 24 6.60 10.92 6.73
N GLU A 25 5.96 11.68 7.63
CA GLU A 25 6.59 12.82 8.31
C GLU A 25 7.67 12.43 9.35
N VAL A 26 7.75 11.14 9.73
CA VAL A 26 8.75 10.66 10.70
C VAL A 26 10.17 10.64 10.11
N ASP A 27 10.30 10.63 8.77
CA ASP A 27 11.59 10.57 8.04
C ASP A 27 12.46 9.36 8.44
N ILE A 28 11.82 8.30 8.94
CA ILE A 28 12.43 7.00 9.20
C ILE A 28 11.86 6.03 8.16
N PRO A 29 12.70 5.47 7.25
CA PRO A 29 12.20 4.69 6.12
C PRO A 29 11.38 3.46 6.51
N GLU A 30 11.75 2.80 7.61
CA GLU A 30 11.14 1.55 8.04
C GLU A 30 11.09 1.50 9.57
N PHE A 31 9.90 1.27 10.12
CA PHE A 31 9.73 1.11 11.56
C PHE A 31 8.49 0.29 11.89
N MET A 32 8.41 -0.15 13.15
CA MET A 32 7.22 -0.77 13.72
C MET A 32 6.75 0.06 14.91
N VAL A 33 5.45 0.27 15.00
CA VAL A 33 4.79 0.89 16.15
C VAL A 33 3.76 -0.07 16.74
N SER A 34 3.77 -0.24 18.06
CA SER A 34 2.82 -1.08 18.77
C SER A 34 2.61 -0.55 20.19
N SER A 35 1.34 -0.48 20.60
CA SER A 35 0.95 -0.13 21.97
C SER A 35 1.31 -1.22 22.99
N ILE A 36 1.51 -2.46 22.52
CA ILE A 36 1.97 -3.60 23.34
C ILE A 36 3.45 -3.41 23.71
N ILE A 37 4.26 -2.94 22.76
CA ILE A 37 5.71 -2.74 22.95
C ILE A 37 5.98 -1.43 23.70
N SER A 38 5.30 -0.35 23.33
CA SER A 38 5.44 0.95 23.97
C SER A 38 4.08 1.57 24.26
N ARG A 39 3.77 1.73 25.55
CA ARG A 39 2.52 2.39 25.97
C ARG A 39 2.40 3.83 25.46
N ALA A 40 3.51 4.49 25.13
CA ALA A 40 3.48 5.82 24.53
C ALA A 40 2.78 5.85 23.16
N ALA A 41 2.70 4.70 22.47
CA ALA A 41 1.98 4.59 21.20
C ALA A 41 0.46 4.39 21.37
N ALA A 42 -0.03 4.09 22.59
CA ALA A 42 -1.44 3.73 22.79
C ALA A 42 -2.41 4.88 22.45
N GLU A 43 -2.16 6.08 22.97
CA GLU A 43 -3.02 7.24 22.71
C GLU A 43 -2.92 7.74 21.24
N PRO A 44 -1.72 7.89 20.65
CA PRO A 44 -1.60 8.27 19.24
C PRO A 44 -2.32 7.31 18.29
N LEU A 45 -2.24 6.00 18.57
CA LEU A 45 -2.89 4.96 17.76
C LEU A 45 -4.40 4.85 18.01
N ASP A 46 -4.95 5.35 19.11
CA ASP A 46 -6.40 5.35 19.35
C ASP A 46 -7.11 6.60 18.76
N ALA A 47 -6.35 7.65 18.45
CA ALA A 47 -6.89 8.85 17.83
C ALA A 47 -7.40 8.60 16.40
N VAL A 48 -8.62 9.09 16.13
CA VAL A 48 -9.31 8.89 14.84
C VAL A 48 -8.60 9.66 13.74
N ARG A 49 -8.18 8.97 12.68
CA ARG A 49 -7.55 9.54 11.48
C ARG A 49 -8.12 8.93 10.22
N LEU A 50 -7.80 9.52 9.07
CA LEU A 50 -7.98 8.83 7.80
C LEU A 50 -6.98 7.66 7.71
N GLY A 51 -7.44 6.48 7.29
CA GLY A 51 -6.60 5.33 6.96
C GLY A 51 -6.90 4.88 5.54
N ARG A 52 -5.85 4.59 4.77
CA ARG A 52 -5.93 4.12 3.40
C ARG A 52 -5.99 2.59 3.37
N ALA A 53 -7.05 2.05 2.78
CA ALA A 53 -7.22 0.63 2.53
C ALA A 53 -7.32 0.37 1.02
N ILE A 54 -6.22 -0.09 0.42
CA ILE A 54 -6.17 -0.58 -0.96
C ILE A 54 -6.07 -2.10 -0.88
N GLY A 55 -7.18 -2.77 -1.22
CA GLY A 55 -7.22 -4.22 -1.35
C GLY A 55 -6.90 -4.62 -2.78
N VAL A 56 -7.83 -5.33 -3.42
CA VAL A 56 -7.59 -5.95 -4.73
C VAL A 56 -7.76 -4.99 -5.91
N ILE A 57 -8.60 -3.97 -5.78
CA ILE A 57 -8.79 -2.94 -6.81
C ILE A 57 -8.30 -1.61 -6.25
N TYR A 58 -7.48 -0.91 -7.03
CA TYR A 58 -7.11 0.47 -6.76
C TYR A 58 -7.74 1.44 -7.77
N LEU A 59 -8.51 2.40 -7.26
CA LEU A 59 -9.24 3.43 -8.02
C LEU A 59 -8.69 4.83 -7.69
N PRO A 60 -7.60 5.29 -8.35
CA PRO A 60 -6.93 6.56 -8.02
C PRO A 60 -7.77 7.82 -8.30
N ALA A 61 -8.75 7.73 -9.21
CA ALA A 61 -9.63 8.85 -9.55
C ALA A 61 -10.64 9.18 -8.42
N THR A 62 -11.00 8.18 -7.63
CA THR A 62 -11.97 8.29 -6.52
C THR A 62 -11.33 7.86 -5.19
N GLU A 63 -10.01 7.96 -5.05
CA GLU A 63 -9.26 7.35 -3.94
C GLU A 63 -9.78 7.80 -2.56
N ARG A 64 -10.09 9.09 -2.40
CA ARG A 64 -10.64 9.63 -1.15
C ARG A 64 -11.96 8.94 -0.77
N GLN A 65 -12.81 8.64 -1.74
CA GLN A 65 -14.12 8.05 -1.50
C GLN A 65 -14.06 6.52 -1.43
N SER A 66 -13.20 5.88 -2.23
CA SER A 66 -13.14 4.43 -2.38
C SER A 66 -12.15 3.74 -1.43
N HIS A 67 -11.13 4.45 -0.96
CA HIS A 67 -10.00 3.84 -0.25
C HIS A 67 -9.65 4.50 1.07
N TYR A 68 -10.29 5.62 1.44
CA TYR A 68 -10.01 6.30 2.70
C TYR A 68 -11.20 6.26 3.66
N TYR A 69 -10.93 5.78 4.87
CA TYR A 69 -11.93 5.61 5.93
C TYR A 69 -11.44 6.25 7.22
N HIS A 70 -12.37 6.63 8.10
CA HIS A 70 -11.99 7.01 9.45
C HIS A 70 -11.67 5.75 10.25
N VAL A 71 -10.48 5.68 10.82
CA VAL A 71 -9.98 4.53 11.56
C VAL A 71 -9.43 4.96 12.91
N ARG A 72 -9.48 4.05 13.88
CA ARG A 72 -8.63 4.07 15.07
C ARG A 72 -7.60 2.95 14.90
N PRO A 73 -6.35 3.25 14.50
CA PRO A 73 -5.36 2.22 14.17
C PRO A 73 -5.19 1.15 15.26
N GLY A 74 -5.13 1.56 16.53
CA GLY A 74 -4.97 0.66 17.69
C GLY A 74 -6.17 -0.23 17.97
N ALA A 75 -7.35 0.05 17.39
CA ALA A 75 -8.51 -0.83 17.45
C ALA A 75 -8.55 -1.85 16.30
N GLN A 76 -7.73 -1.66 15.27
CA GLN A 76 -7.65 -2.54 14.09
C GLN A 76 -6.44 -3.47 14.14
N PHE A 77 -5.33 -2.98 14.70
CA PHE A 77 -4.04 -3.69 14.68
C PHE A 77 -3.35 -3.60 16.04
N ASP A 78 -2.77 -4.71 16.47
CA ASP A 78 -1.90 -4.78 17.66
C ASP A 78 -0.52 -4.14 17.41
N ALA A 79 -0.08 -4.14 16.14
CA ALA A 79 1.17 -3.53 15.68
C ALA A 79 1.01 -3.11 14.21
N ILE A 80 1.73 -2.05 13.84
CA ILE A 80 1.79 -1.56 12.45
C ILE A 80 3.25 -1.48 12.04
N ILE A 81 3.55 -2.02 10.86
CA ILE A 81 4.86 -1.91 10.22
C ILE A 81 4.71 -0.87 9.10
N HIS A 82 5.55 0.15 9.15
CA HIS A 82 5.64 1.16 8.11
C HIS A 82 6.86 0.90 7.23
N ILE A 83 6.65 1.01 5.92
CA ILE A 83 7.69 1.01 4.89
C ILE A 83 7.38 2.22 4.00
N ASP A 84 8.25 3.23 4.01
CA ASP A 84 8.04 4.53 3.38
C ASP A 84 7.90 4.42 1.86
N ARG A 85 8.73 3.57 1.23
CA ARG A 85 8.74 3.36 -0.21
C ARG A 85 8.56 1.90 -0.54
N THR A 86 7.56 1.63 -1.34
CA THR A 86 7.28 0.30 -1.88
C THR A 86 7.33 0.33 -3.40
N THR A 87 7.56 -0.83 -3.99
CA THR A 87 7.46 -1.04 -5.43
C THR A 87 6.34 -2.02 -5.73
N ALA A 88 5.84 -1.99 -6.97
CA ALA A 88 4.88 -2.98 -7.40
C ALA A 88 5.50 -4.39 -7.33
N LEU A 89 4.68 -5.37 -6.94
CA LEU A 89 5.09 -6.76 -6.98
C LEU A 89 5.32 -7.21 -8.42
N GLU A 90 6.27 -8.13 -8.59
CA GLU A 90 6.47 -8.83 -9.85
C GLU A 90 5.38 -9.92 -9.98
N PRO A 91 4.62 -9.95 -11.09
CA PRO A 91 3.66 -11.03 -11.33
C PRO A 91 4.37 -12.37 -11.47
N LEU A 92 3.75 -13.44 -10.95
CA LEU A 92 4.23 -14.80 -11.15
C LEU A 92 4.16 -15.23 -12.63
N GLU A 93 3.15 -14.74 -13.36
CA GLU A 93 2.97 -14.95 -14.79
C GLU A 93 3.15 -13.60 -15.50
N THR A 94 4.27 -13.44 -16.22
CA THR A 94 4.55 -12.24 -16.99
C THR A 94 3.72 -12.24 -18.26
N THR A 95 2.59 -11.53 -18.23
CA THR A 95 1.84 -11.26 -19.47
C THR A 95 2.58 -10.22 -20.31
N SER A 96 2.37 -10.23 -21.63
CA SER A 96 3.00 -9.28 -22.58
C SER A 96 2.79 -7.79 -22.25
N VAL A 97 1.82 -7.48 -21.38
CA VAL A 97 1.54 -6.12 -20.88
C VAL A 97 2.54 -5.65 -19.82
N TRP A 98 3.18 -6.57 -19.10
CA TRP A 98 4.24 -6.27 -18.13
C TRP A 98 5.62 -6.16 -18.76
N VAL A 99 5.77 -6.72 -19.95
CA VAL A 99 7.00 -6.75 -20.72
C VAL A 99 7.04 -5.58 -21.69
N ALA A 100 7.05 -4.35 -21.17
CA ALA A 100 7.43 -3.20 -21.98
C ALA A 100 8.97 -3.20 -22.13
N GLY A 101 9.50 -4.06 -23.00
CA GLY A 101 10.92 -4.01 -23.39
C GLY A 101 11.63 -5.34 -23.65
N GLU A 102 11.08 -6.49 -23.27
CA GLU A 102 11.73 -7.78 -23.54
C GLU A 102 11.01 -8.51 -24.68
N THR A 103 11.72 -8.68 -25.79
CA THR A 103 11.41 -9.71 -26.78
C THR A 103 11.18 -11.03 -26.06
N PRO A 104 10.11 -11.80 -26.36
CA PRO A 104 9.88 -13.10 -25.75
C PRO A 104 11.14 -13.97 -25.90
N GLU A 105 11.67 -14.50 -24.81
CA GLU A 105 12.74 -15.50 -24.90
C GLU A 105 12.17 -16.77 -25.54
N THR A 106 12.50 -16.96 -26.83
CA THR A 106 12.18 -18.16 -27.59
C THR A 106 13.20 -19.27 -27.29
N PHE A 107 13.11 -19.91 -26.12
CA PHE A 107 13.93 -21.10 -25.82
C PHE A 107 13.15 -22.20 -25.06
N PRO A 108 13.35 -23.50 -25.37
CA PRO A 108 14.16 -24.06 -26.45
C PRO A 108 13.41 -24.29 -27.77
N THR A 109 12.09 -24.14 -27.82
CA THR A 109 11.31 -24.49 -29.02
C THR A 109 10.32 -23.40 -29.40
N GLY A 110 10.78 -22.46 -30.22
CA GLY A 110 9.90 -21.67 -31.08
C GLY A 110 9.53 -22.50 -32.31
N LEU A 111 8.24 -22.58 -32.59
CA LEU A 111 7.71 -22.79 -33.95
C LEU A 111 7.31 -21.43 -34.52
#